data_AF-A0A5E4C8D9-F1
#
_entry.id   AF-A0A5E4C8D9-F1
#
_cell.length_a   1.000
_cell.length_b   1.000
_cell.length_c   1.000
_cell.angle_alpha   90.00
_cell.angle_beta   90.00
_cell.angle_gamma   90.00
#
_symmetry.space_group_name_H-M   'P 1'
#
loop_
_entity.id
_entity.type
_entity.pdbx_description
1 polymer ?
#
loop_
_entity_poly.entity_id
_entity_poly.type
_entity_poly.pdbx_seq_one_letter_code
_entity_poly.pdbx_strand_id
1 'polypeptide(L)'
;MGNARPPASGNAQSRSPGGGVGAMLLFCPGCGNGLIVEEGQRCHRFACNTCPYVHNVTRKVTNRKYPKLKEVDDVLGGAAAWENVDSTAEPCPKCEHPRAYFMQLQTRSADEPMTTFYKCCNAQCGHRWRD
;
A
#
# COMPACT_ATOMS: atom_id res chain seq x y z
N MET A 1 -51.27 7.94 25.66
CA MET A 1 -50.02 7.65 26.41
C MET A 1 -49.23 6.62 25.63
N GLY A 2 -48.04 6.97 25.17
CA GLY A 2 -47.20 6.08 24.36
C GLY A 2 -46.19 6.89 23.56
N ASN A 3 -45.37 7.65 24.28
CA ASN A 3 -44.45 8.64 23.75
C ASN A 3 -43.46 8.06 22.73
N ALA A 4 -43.14 8.87 21.73
CA ALA A 4 -42.07 8.66 20.76
C ALA A 4 -40.76 8.24 21.46
N ARG A 5 -40.08 7.23 20.90
CA ARG A 5 -38.65 7.04 21.11
C ARG A 5 -37.99 6.88 19.74
N PRO A 6 -37.14 7.83 19.32
CA PRO A 6 -36.47 7.76 18.03
C PRO A 6 -35.49 6.58 18.05
N PRO A 7 -35.22 5.90 16.92
CA PRO A 7 -34.05 5.03 16.86
C PRO A 7 -32.85 5.91 17.15
N ALA A 8 -32.18 5.56 18.25
CA ALA A 8 -31.06 6.28 18.80
C ALA A 8 -30.11 6.71 17.69
N SER A 9 -29.77 7.99 17.69
CA SER A 9 -28.57 8.56 17.08
C SER A 9 -27.34 7.91 17.71
N GLY A 10 -27.13 6.62 17.46
CA GLY A 10 -25.88 5.91 17.69
C GLY A 10 -24.97 6.22 16.53
N ASN A 11 -24.59 7.49 16.40
CA ASN A 11 -23.56 7.92 15.49
C ASN A 11 -22.25 7.38 16.07
N ALA A 12 -22.00 6.08 15.88
CA ALA A 12 -20.65 5.52 15.94
C ALA A 12 -19.90 6.12 14.75
N GLN A 13 -19.59 7.41 14.85
CA GLN A 13 -18.53 8.01 14.10
C GLN A 13 -17.26 7.34 14.63
N SER A 14 -16.86 6.25 14.01
CA SER A 14 -15.46 5.89 13.97
C SER A 14 -14.75 6.98 13.16
N ARG A 15 -14.55 8.14 13.79
CA ARG A 15 -13.55 9.10 13.37
C ARG A 15 -12.21 8.46 13.70
N SER A 16 -11.58 7.90 12.69
CA SER A 16 -10.12 7.81 12.67
C SER A 16 -9.64 8.34 11.32
N PRO A 17 -8.81 9.39 11.31
CA PRO A 17 -8.16 9.89 10.12
C PRO A 17 -6.99 8.96 9.83
N GLY A 18 -7.09 8.16 8.78
CA GLY A 18 -6.01 7.25 8.44
C GLY A 18 -6.29 6.57 7.12
N GLY A 19 -5.61 7.04 6.06
CA GLY A 19 -5.71 6.47 4.73
C GLY A 19 -5.36 4.98 4.73
N GLY A 20 -6.36 4.15 4.47
CA GLY A 20 -6.22 2.72 4.22
C GLY A 20 -7.09 2.34 3.02
N VAL A 21 -6.43 1.88 1.95
CA VAL A 21 -7.02 1.35 0.72
C VAL A 21 -7.45 -0.10 0.92
N GLY A 22 -8.76 -0.38 0.88
CA GLY A 22 -9.33 -1.71 1.04
C GLY A 22 -10.74 -1.77 0.46
N ALA A 23 -11.12 -2.90 -0.16
CA ALA A 23 -12.49 -3.11 -0.62
C ALA A 23 -13.44 -3.03 0.59
N MET A 24 -14.32 -2.03 0.60
CA MET A 24 -15.22 -1.79 1.73
C MET A 24 -16.39 -2.76 1.63
N LEU A 25 -16.26 -3.90 2.32
CA LEU A 25 -17.37 -4.80 2.58
C LEU A 25 -18.09 -4.30 3.83
N LEU A 26 -19.37 -3.99 3.69
CA LEU A 26 -20.24 -3.65 4.81
C LEU A 26 -20.95 -4.91 5.28
N PHE A 27 -20.96 -5.16 6.58
CA PHE A 27 -21.58 -6.34 7.17
C PHE A 27 -22.81 -5.96 7.99
N CYS A 28 -23.82 -6.83 8.02
CA CYS A 28 -25.00 -6.63 8.84
C CYS A 28 -24.65 -6.87 10.32
N PRO A 29 -25.02 -5.95 11.23
CA PRO A 29 -24.73 -6.10 12.67
C PRO A 29 -25.49 -7.25 13.35
N GLY A 30 -26.55 -7.76 12.74
CA GLY A 30 -27.37 -8.84 13.32
C GLY A 30 -26.92 -10.24 12.93
N CYS A 31 -26.63 -10.47 11.65
CA CYS A 31 -26.32 -11.80 11.10
C CYS A 31 -24.89 -11.94 10.58
N GLY A 32 -24.09 -10.87 10.58
CA GLY A 32 -22.71 -10.87 10.09
C GLY A 32 -22.57 -11.05 8.56
N ASN A 33 -23.67 -11.21 7.82
CA ASN A 33 -23.64 -11.37 6.37
C ASN A 33 -23.33 -10.05 5.66
N GLY A 34 -22.70 -10.15 4.48
CA GLY A 34 -22.40 -9.02 3.62
C GLY A 34 -23.67 -8.31 3.16
N LEU A 35 -23.68 -6.97 3.27
CA LEU A 35 -24.75 -6.13 2.78
C LEU A 35 -24.58 -5.88 1.28
N ILE A 36 -25.69 -5.93 0.56
CA ILE A 36 -25.76 -5.63 -0.87
C ILE A 36 -26.42 -4.26 -1.09
N VAL A 37 -26.10 -3.61 -2.20
CA VAL A 37 -26.72 -2.34 -2.57
C VAL A 37 -27.98 -2.63 -3.39
N GLU A 38 -29.11 -2.11 -2.92
CA GLU A 38 -30.40 -2.14 -3.62
C GLU A 38 -30.92 -0.72 -3.91
N GLU A 39 -31.74 -0.59 -4.94
CA GLU A 39 -32.45 0.65 -5.24
C GLU A 39 -33.79 0.70 -4.49
N GLY A 40 -33.92 1.65 -3.58
CA GLY A 40 -35.21 1.97 -2.96
C GLY A 40 -35.92 3.08 -3.72
N GLN A 41 -37.23 3.23 -3.52
CA GLN A 41 -38.07 4.22 -4.23
C GLN A 41 -37.63 5.68 -4.13
N ARG A 42 -36.80 6.03 -3.14
CA ARG A 42 -36.31 7.41 -2.94
C ARG A 42 -34.79 7.54 -2.81
N CYS A 43 -34.09 6.47 -2.42
CA CYS A 43 -32.64 6.44 -2.23
C CYS A 43 -32.11 5.01 -2.40
N HIS A 44 -30.82 4.87 -2.74
CA HIS A 44 -30.11 3.59 -2.64
C HIS A 44 -30.01 3.15 -1.17
N ARG A 45 -30.17 1.86 -0.91
CA ARG A 45 -30.15 1.25 0.43
C ARG A 45 -29.23 0.05 0.46
N PHE A 46 -28.51 -0.15 1.56
CA PHE A 46 -27.80 -1.40 1.84
C PHE A 46 -28.77 -2.37 2.50
N ALA A 47 -29.05 -3.50 1.87
CA ALA A 47 -29.96 -4.53 2.37
C ALA A 47 -29.20 -5.83 2.65
N CYS A 48 -29.62 -6.55 3.69
CA CYS A 48 -29.15 -7.91 3.92
C CYS A 48 -30.07 -8.91 3.21
N ASN A 49 -29.51 -9.95 2.60
CA ASN A 49 -30.31 -10.97 1.92
C ASN A 49 -30.98 -11.96 2.89
N THR A 50 -30.41 -12.14 4.09
CA THR A 50 -30.87 -13.14 5.06
C THR A 50 -31.67 -12.55 6.23
N CYS A 51 -31.72 -11.23 6.39
CA CYS A 51 -32.49 -10.59 7.44
C CYS A 51 -33.12 -9.27 6.97
N PRO A 52 -34.16 -8.74 7.63
CA PRO A 52 -34.86 -7.52 7.23
C PRO A 52 -34.05 -6.22 7.45
N TYR A 53 -32.75 -6.31 7.68
CA TYR A 53 -31.90 -5.15 7.96
C TYR A 53 -31.69 -4.35 6.67
N VAL A 54 -32.12 -3.09 6.72
CA VAL A 54 -31.95 -2.12 5.63
C VAL A 54 -31.36 -0.83 6.17
N HIS A 55 -30.40 -0.28 5.44
CA HIS A 55 -29.75 0.98 5.78
C HIS A 55 -29.73 1.92 4.56
N ASN A 56 -30.43 3.04 4.64
CA ASN A 56 -30.51 4.00 3.54
C ASN A 56 -29.22 4.83 3.41
N VAL A 57 -28.73 5.00 2.19
CA VAL A 57 -27.54 5.81 1.90
C VAL A 57 -27.95 7.27 1.81
N THR A 58 -27.85 7.97 2.93
CA THR A 58 -28.23 9.39 3.05
C THR A 58 -27.13 10.37 2.67
N ARG A 59 -25.87 9.91 2.68
CA ARG A 59 -24.68 10.71 2.37
C ARG A 59 -23.83 10.03 1.31
N LYS A 60 -23.08 10.83 0.54
CA LYS A 60 -22.14 10.29 -0.46
C LYS A 60 -21.06 9.46 0.25
N VAL A 61 -21.02 8.16 -0.07
CA VAL A 61 -19.97 7.24 0.36
C VAL A 61 -19.09 6.95 -0.85
N THR A 62 -17.80 7.26 -0.75
CA THR A 62 -16.83 6.99 -1.81
C THR A 62 -15.73 6.09 -1.26
N ASN A 63 -15.42 5.02 -1.98
CA ASN A 63 -14.22 4.24 -1.75
C ASN A 63 -13.29 4.47 -2.93
N ARG A 64 -12.14 5.10 -2.67
CA ARG A 64 -11.10 5.31 -3.67
C ARG A 64 -9.97 4.33 -3.41
N LYS A 65 -9.87 3.31 -4.26
CA LYS A 65 -8.64 2.52 -4.34
C LYS A 65 -7.64 3.32 -5.16
N TYR A 66 -6.58 3.78 -4.52
CA TYR A 66 -5.42 4.35 -5.19
C TYR A 66 -4.38 3.23 -5.38
N PRO A 67 -4.37 2.54 -6.53
CA PRO A 67 -3.28 1.60 -6.79
C PRO A 67 -1.98 2.39 -6.85
N LYS A 68 -1.00 2.03 -6.00
CA LYS A 68 0.38 2.50 -6.17
C LYS A 68 1.08 1.55 -7.13
N LEU A 69 1.54 2.11 -8.25
CA LEU A 69 2.29 1.46 -9.33
C LEU A 69 3.74 1.18 -8.87
N LYS A 70 4.39 0.12 -9.38
CA LYS A 70 5.83 -0.07 -9.17
C LYS A 70 6.53 -0.43 -10.49
N GLU A 71 7.24 0.52 -11.07
CA GLU A 71 8.39 0.21 -11.93
C GLU A 71 9.59 0.05 -11.00
N VAL A 72 10.31 -1.06 -11.14
CA VAL A 72 11.49 -1.35 -10.33
C VAL A 72 12.71 -1.04 -11.18
N ASP A 73 13.22 0.18 -11.05
CA ASP A 73 14.65 0.46 -11.06
C ASP A 73 14.84 1.77 -10.29
N ASP A 74 16.01 2.00 -9.70
CA ASP A 74 16.37 3.19 -8.90
C ASP A 74 16.20 3.12 -7.37
N VAL A 75 16.37 1.94 -6.76
CA VAL A 75 16.84 1.90 -5.35
C VAL A 75 18.24 2.53 -5.22
N LEU A 76 18.97 2.68 -6.34
CA LEU A 76 20.32 3.23 -6.42
C LEU A 76 20.44 4.28 -7.54
N GLY A 77 19.40 5.10 -7.73
CA GLY A 77 19.44 6.39 -8.48
C GLY A 77 19.91 6.37 -9.94
N GLY A 78 19.43 5.44 -10.77
CA GLY A 78 19.67 5.47 -12.21
C GLY A 78 21.15 5.35 -12.59
N ALA A 79 21.48 5.78 -13.82
CA ALA A 79 22.87 5.82 -14.29
C ALA A 79 23.70 6.90 -13.58
N ALA A 80 23.06 8.01 -13.16
CA ALA A 80 23.71 9.18 -12.59
C ALA A 80 24.22 8.98 -11.16
N ALA A 81 23.56 8.14 -10.35
CA ALA A 81 24.01 7.89 -8.98
C ALA A 81 25.31 7.08 -8.87
N TRP A 82 25.77 6.47 -9.97
CA TRP A 82 27.03 5.73 -10.01
C TRP A 82 28.18 6.50 -10.66
N GLU A 83 27.93 7.71 -11.16
CA GLU A 83 28.93 8.51 -11.87
C GLU A 83 30.02 9.06 -10.92
N ASN A 84 29.67 9.27 -9.64
CA ASN A 84 30.56 9.82 -8.61
C ASN A 84 30.87 8.85 -7.47
N VAL A 85 30.64 7.55 -7.67
CA VAL A 85 30.83 6.53 -6.63
C VAL A 85 32.24 5.97 -6.73
N ASP A 86 32.89 5.77 -5.58
CA ASP A 86 34.22 5.16 -5.52
C ASP A 86 34.21 3.74 -6.09
N SER A 87 35.32 3.38 -6.74
CA SER A 87 35.54 2.06 -7.30
C SER A 87 36.49 1.24 -6.44
N THR A 88 36.17 -0.02 -6.19
CA THR A 88 37.02 -1.00 -5.53
C THR A 88 37.53 -2.05 -6.52
N ALA A 89 38.57 -2.77 -6.13
CA ALA A 89 39.19 -3.86 -6.90
C ALA A 89 38.50 -5.22 -6.64
N GLU A 90 37.16 -5.22 -6.55
CA GLU A 90 36.37 -6.44 -6.36
C GLU A 90 35.96 -7.00 -7.72
N PRO A 91 36.27 -8.27 -8.04
CA PRO A 91 35.92 -8.87 -9.33
C PRO A 91 34.41 -9.08 -9.47
N CYS A 92 33.86 -8.71 -10.62
CA CYS A 92 32.44 -8.94 -10.90
C CYS A 92 32.14 -10.43 -11.06
N PRO A 93 31.16 -11.02 -10.35
CA PRO A 93 30.86 -12.45 -10.41
C PRO A 93 30.30 -12.92 -11.78
N LYS A 94 29.92 -11.98 -12.65
CA LYS A 94 29.31 -12.29 -13.95
C LYS A 94 30.26 -12.15 -15.14
N CYS A 95 31.19 -11.20 -15.08
CA CYS A 95 32.07 -10.87 -16.21
C CYS A 95 33.54 -10.78 -15.82
N GLU A 96 33.88 -11.13 -14.57
CA GLU A 96 35.23 -11.18 -14.01
C GLU A 96 36.03 -9.87 -14.16
N HIS A 97 35.34 -8.76 -14.42
CA HIS A 97 35.98 -7.47 -14.51
C HIS A 97 36.55 -7.07 -13.15
N PRO A 98 37.83 -6.63 -13.06
CA PRO A 98 38.53 -6.43 -11.79
C PRO A 98 38.12 -5.17 -11.02
N ARG A 99 37.14 -4.40 -11.53
CA ARG A 99 36.68 -3.15 -10.91
C ARG A 99 35.16 -3.13 -10.76
N ALA A 100 34.71 -2.72 -9.59
CA ALA A 100 33.31 -2.50 -9.28
C ALA A 100 33.14 -1.17 -8.55
N TYR A 101 32.08 -0.43 -8.87
CA TYR A 101 31.62 0.67 -8.04
C TYR A 101 31.00 0.08 -6.78
N PHE A 102 31.27 0.67 -5.61
CA PHE A 102 30.68 0.21 -4.36
C PHE A 102 30.03 1.36 -3.60
N MET A 103 28.87 1.10 -3.01
CA MET A 103 28.14 2.09 -2.21
C MET A 103 27.61 1.43 -0.95
N GLN A 104 27.84 2.06 0.19
CA GLN A 104 27.34 1.56 1.47
C GLN A 104 26.05 2.29 1.81
N LEU A 105 24.96 1.53 1.97
CA LEU A 105 23.66 2.07 2.34
C LEU A 105 23.13 1.37 3.59
N GLN A 106 22.61 2.16 4.51
CA GLN A 106 21.78 1.66 5.60
C GLN A 106 20.38 1.40 5.03
N THR A 107 20.05 0.13 4.82
CA THR A 107 18.73 -0.26 4.29
C THR A 107 17.67 -0.46 5.37
N ARG A 108 18.08 -0.45 6.65
CA ARG A 108 17.28 -0.69 7.84
C ARG A 108 17.67 0.29 8.94
N SER A 109 17.04 0.20 10.11
CA SER A 109 17.34 1.04 11.27
C SER A 109 18.83 1.09 11.59
N ALA A 110 19.27 2.16 12.23
CA ALA A 110 20.68 2.43 12.54
C ALA A 110 21.37 1.37 13.44
N ASP A 111 20.62 0.40 13.95
CA ASP A 111 21.10 -0.70 14.78
C ASP A 111 21.70 -1.87 13.97
N GLU A 112 21.57 -1.90 12.64
CA GLU A 112 22.18 -2.89 11.76
C GLU A 112 23.42 -2.33 11.02
N PRO A 113 24.46 -3.14 10.77
CA PRO A 113 25.64 -2.69 10.03
C PRO A 113 25.26 -2.27 8.60
N MET A 114 26.02 -1.30 8.06
CA MET A 114 25.81 -0.81 6.69
C MET A 114 25.96 -1.94 5.67
N THR A 115 25.03 -2.02 4.71
CA THR A 115 25.07 -3.01 3.63
C THR A 115 25.84 -2.44 2.45
N THR A 116 26.75 -3.23 1.87
CA THR A 116 27.56 -2.79 0.71
C THR A 116 26.92 -3.29 -0.58
N PHE A 117 26.69 -2.37 -1.51
CA PHE A 117 26.17 -2.65 -2.84
C PHE A 117 27.25 -2.44 -3.87
N TYR A 118 27.44 -3.42 -4.75
CA TYR A 118 28.39 -3.37 -5.84
C TYR A 118 27.67 -3.23 -7.18
N LYS A 119 28.31 -2.51 -8.11
CA LYS A 119 27.91 -2.44 -9.52
C LYS A 119 29.14 -2.57 -10.41
N CYS A 120 29.07 -3.44 -11.39
CA CYS A 120 30.15 -3.64 -12.35
C CYS A 120 30.47 -2.33 -13.11
N CYS A 121 31.75 -1.97 -13.21
CA CYS A 121 32.21 -0.82 -13.99
C CYS A 121 32.10 -1.05 -15.52
N ASN A 122 31.90 -2.28 -15.97
CA ASN A 122 31.71 -2.57 -17.38
C ASN A 122 30.31 -2.11 -17.83
N ALA A 123 30.29 -1.14 -18.75
CA ALA A 123 29.08 -0.58 -19.34
C ALA A 123 28.19 -1.63 -20.03
N GLN A 124 28.78 -2.73 -20.53
CA GLN A 124 28.05 -3.83 -21.17
C GLN A 124 27.44 -4.81 -20.15
N CYS A 125 27.98 -4.89 -18.92
CA CYS A 125 27.52 -5.83 -17.92
C CYS A 125 26.50 -5.20 -16.98
N GLY A 126 26.85 -4.06 -16.37
CA GLY A 126 25.99 -3.32 -15.43
C GLY A 126 25.47 -4.13 -14.24
N HIS A 127 26.01 -5.33 -13.99
CA HIS A 127 25.51 -6.25 -12.97
C HIS A 127 25.66 -5.63 -11.58
N ARG A 128 24.61 -5.73 -10.76
CA ARG A 128 24.56 -5.24 -9.39
C ARG A 128 24.42 -6.42 -8.44
N TRP A 129 25.22 -6.43 -7.37
CA TRP A 129 25.17 -7.46 -6.32
C TRP A 129 25.38 -6.83 -4.95
N ARG A 130 25.11 -7.60 -3.90
CA ARG A 130 25.20 -7.17 -2.49
C ARG A 130 26.15 -8.11 -1.76
N ASP A 131 26.91 -7.54 -0.83
CA ASP A 131 27.57 -8.25 0.27
C ASP A 131 26.96 -7.82 1.61
#